data_AF-A0A962X437-F1
#
_entry.id   AF-A0A962X437-F1
#
_cell.length_a   1.000
_cell.length_b   1.000
_cell.length_c   1.000
_cell.angle_alpha   90.00
_cell.angle_beta   90.00
_cell.angle_gamma   90.00
#
_symmetry.space_group_name_H-M   'P 1'
#
loop_
_entity.id
_entity.type
_entity.pdbx_description
1 polymer ?
#
loop_
_entity_poly.entity_id
_entity_poly.type
_entity_poly.pdbx_seq_one_letter_code
_entity_poly.pdbx_strand_id
1 'polypeptide(L)'
;MTQLVKQRACLIDFLLIQAWNRTIPVGTDAALIAVGGYGRGELHPQSDIDLLFLLGSADTDDLADPLGALLTFFWDIGLEVGHSVRTLEECVIAATQDITVITNLMESRPLAGPGYLFDQLKLAIGKEKMWPSDRFLEGKMEEQRRRYQKYDDTVSSLEPNLKECPGGLRDIQTIDWVLKRHFNANRMSDLVTHGFMTETEYWDLKFGQEWLWRIRFALHLYTGRCEDRLLFDYQKILADEFGFQDDHAGLAIEKFMQQYYQTALRISRMNEMLLQHFREVIVLKYHLDDPKPLTHHFQSRSGFLEVVDDQVFERHPLAMLELFLVMGQHPELNGVRASTIRLMRDHRRTIDNKFRALPEARALFMAILRLPQGVTNELRRMNRYGILARYIPAFANIVGRMQYDLFHVYTVDEHTLFVVRNLRRFIIPKHRSEFPLCSDIIEKLHYPELLYLAALF
;
A
#
# COMPACT_ATOMS: atom_id res chain seq x y z
N MET A 1 16.52 -12.33 6.17
CA MET A 1 15.66 -12.48 4.97
C MET A 1 16.08 -11.57 3.82
N THR A 2 16.19 -10.25 4.02
CA THR A 2 16.66 -9.29 3.00
C THR A 2 17.96 -9.71 2.31
N GLN A 3 18.88 -10.31 3.06
CA GLN A 3 20.13 -10.85 2.53
C GLN A 3 19.91 -12.05 1.59
N LEU A 4 18.99 -12.97 1.92
CA LEU A 4 18.72 -14.18 1.12
C LEU A 4 18.11 -13.81 -0.24
N VAL A 5 17.15 -12.88 -0.25
CA VAL A 5 16.52 -12.37 -1.48
C VAL A 5 17.58 -11.76 -2.41
N LYS A 6 18.47 -10.93 -1.86
CA LYS A 6 19.57 -10.32 -2.63
C LYS A 6 20.61 -11.34 -3.10
N GLN A 7 21.00 -12.28 -2.24
CA GLN A 7 21.96 -13.34 -2.58
C GLN A 7 21.42 -14.24 -3.70
N ARG A 8 20.12 -14.56 -3.68
CA ARG A 8 19.48 -15.29 -4.77
C ARG A 8 19.56 -14.52 -6.08
N ALA A 9 19.25 -13.22 -6.08
CA ALA A 9 19.40 -12.38 -7.26
C ALA A 9 20.86 -12.38 -7.79
N CYS A 10 21.85 -12.21 -6.91
CA CYS A 10 23.27 -12.25 -7.30
C CYS A 10 23.70 -13.60 -7.88
N LEU A 11 23.18 -14.72 -7.36
CA LEU A 11 23.45 -16.04 -7.90
C LEU A 11 22.89 -16.19 -9.33
N ILE A 12 21.65 -15.74 -9.54
CA ILE A 12 21.04 -15.76 -10.87
C ILE A 12 21.79 -14.81 -11.82
N ASP A 13 22.19 -13.61 -11.37
CA ASP A 13 22.99 -12.69 -12.17
C ASP A 13 24.25 -13.38 -12.71
N PHE A 14 24.98 -14.08 -11.82
CA PHE A 14 26.18 -14.81 -12.21
C PHE A 14 25.88 -15.85 -13.30
N LEU A 15 24.83 -16.66 -13.13
CA LEU A 15 24.45 -17.68 -14.11
C LEU A 15 24.07 -17.05 -15.46
N LEU A 16 23.25 -16.00 -15.47
CA LEU A 16 22.81 -15.32 -16.69
C LEU A 16 23.99 -14.68 -17.43
N ILE A 17 24.92 -14.06 -16.70
CA ILE A 17 26.12 -13.44 -17.28
C ILE A 17 27.05 -14.50 -17.88
N GLN A 18 27.25 -15.64 -17.20
CA GLN A 18 28.07 -16.72 -17.74
C GLN A 18 27.45 -17.35 -19.00
N ALA A 19 26.13 -17.56 -19.00
CA ALA A 19 25.42 -18.06 -20.16
C ALA A 19 25.48 -17.07 -21.34
N TRP A 20 25.28 -15.78 -21.07
CA TRP A 20 25.43 -14.72 -22.06
C TRP A 20 26.80 -14.76 -22.74
N ASN A 21 27.87 -14.76 -21.95
CA ASN A 21 29.25 -14.74 -22.46
C ASN A 21 29.62 -16.00 -23.26
N ARG A 22 28.92 -17.12 -23.04
CA ARG A 22 29.14 -18.37 -23.77
C ARG A 22 28.40 -18.42 -25.10
N THR A 23 27.21 -17.81 -25.16
CA THR A 23 26.30 -17.96 -26.30
C THR A 23 26.33 -16.76 -27.24
N ILE A 24 26.48 -15.55 -26.71
CA ILE A 24 26.45 -14.32 -27.50
C ILE A 24 27.86 -13.96 -27.97
N PRO A 25 28.09 -13.75 -29.29
CA PRO A 25 29.39 -13.37 -29.80
C PRO A 25 29.96 -12.09 -29.18
N VAL A 26 31.28 -12.05 -29.01
CA VAL A 26 31.97 -10.86 -28.54
C VAL A 26 31.86 -9.76 -29.60
N GLY A 27 31.54 -8.54 -29.18
CA GLY A 27 31.37 -7.40 -30.08
C GLY A 27 29.95 -7.24 -30.65
N THR A 28 29.05 -8.16 -30.31
CA THR A 28 27.61 -8.01 -30.60
C THR A 28 27.04 -6.76 -29.93
N ASP A 29 26.27 -6.00 -30.69
CA ASP A 29 25.66 -4.77 -30.24
C ASP A 29 24.30 -5.00 -29.56
N ALA A 30 24.32 -5.76 -28.47
CA ALA A 30 23.15 -6.09 -27.67
C ALA A 30 23.49 -6.14 -26.17
N ALA A 31 22.55 -5.73 -25.33
CA ALA A 31 22.69 -5.74 -23.88
C ALA A 31 21.62 -6.60 -23.20
N LEU A 32 22.03 -7.32 -22.17
CA LEU A 32 21.16 -8.05 -21.25
C LEU A 32 20.90 -7.20 -20.02
N ILE A 33 19.63 -6.90 -19.78
CA ILE A 33 19.19 -6.00 -18.70
C ILE A 33 18.15 -6.73 -17.85
N ALA A 34 18.35 -6.80 -16.55
CA ALA A 34 17.33 -7.24 -15.61
C ALA A 34 16.31 -6.11 -15.40
N VAL A 35 15.02 -6.44 -15.37
CA VAL A 35 13.94 -5.44 -15.23
C VAL A 35 12.96 -5.81 -14.11
N GLY A 36 12.12 -4.87 -13.68
CA GLY A 36 11.04 -5.13 -12.72
C GLY A 36 11.52 -5.58 -11.34
N GLY A 37 10.91 -6.64 -10.80
CA GLY A 37 11.28 -7.20 -9.48
C GLY A 37 12.72 -7.72 -9.44
N TYR A 38 13.14 -8.38 -10.52
CA TYR A 38 14.49 -8.91 -10.65
C TYR A 38 15.53 -7.79 -10.85
N GLY A 39 15.19 -6.76 -11.62
CA GLY A 39 16.03 -5.56 -11.79
C GLY A 39 16.33 -4.83 -10.46
N ARG A 40 15.35 -4.78 -9.55
CA ARG A 40 15.57 -4.30 -8.16
C ARG A 40 16.45 -5.20 -7.29
N GLY A 41 16.77 -6.41 -7.73
CA GLY A 41 17.44 -7.43 -6.92
C GLY A 41 16.53 -8.07 -5.86
N GLU A 42 15.21 -8.05 -6.09
CA GLU A 42 14.19 -8.57 -5.16
C GLU A 42 13.67 -9.96 -5.60
N LEU A 43 14.58 -10.93 -5.73
CA LEU A 43 14.25 -12.26 -6.22
C LEU A 43 13.84 -13.22 -5.09
N HIS A 44 12.53 -13.39 -4.88
CA HIS A 44 11.98 -14.43 -4.02
C HIS A 44 12.10 -15.83 -4.67
N PRO A 45 11.90 -16.95 -3.93
CA PRO A 45 12.15 -18.30 -4.44
C PRO A 45 11.42 -18.59 -5.76
N GLN A 46 10.13 -18.26 -5.79
CA GLN A 46 9.21 -18.46 -6.92
C GLN A 46 8.84 -17.12 -7.60
N SER A 47 9.75 -16.15 -7.62
CA SER A 47 9.57 -14.91 -8.41
C SER A 47 10.08 -15.11 -9.83
N ASP A 48 9.40 -14.50 -10.79
CA ASP A 48 9.82 -14.45 -12.19
C ASP A 48 11.16 -13.74 -12.37
N ILE A 49 11.92 -14.17 -13.38
CA ILE A 49 13.16 -13.54 -13.83
C ILE A 49 12.84 -12.75 -15.11
N ASP A 50 12.60 -11.44 -14.96
CA ASP A 50 12.26 -10.57 -16.09
C ASP A 50 13.50 -9.95 -16.73
N LEU A 51 13.65 -10.14 -18.04
CA LEU A 51 14.80 -9.71 -18.83
C LEU A 51 14.40 -8.83 -20.03
N LEU A 52 15.24 -7.84 -20.31
CA LEU A 52 15.22 -7.07 -21.55
C LEU A 52 16.52 -7.34 -22.31
N PHE A 53 16.37 -7.83 -23.54
CA PHE A 53 17.41 -7.88 -24.54
C PHE A 53 17.32 -6.60 -25.37
N LEU A 54 18.19 -5.63 -25.08
CA LEU A 54 18.22 -4.34 -25.75
C LEU A 54 19.17 -4.40 -26.93
N LEU A 55 18.64 -4.22 -28.14
CA LEU A 55 19.38 -4.27 -29.39
C LEU A 55 19.84 -2.87 -29.81
N GLY A 56 21.08 -2.76 -30.30
CA GLY A 56 21.63 -1.52 -30.85
C GLY A 56 21.09 -1.16 -32.23
N SER A 57 20.61 -2.14 -32.99
CA SER A 57 19.91 -1.95 -34.26
C SER A 57 18.72 -2.90 -34.40
N ALA A 58 17.84 -2.63 -35.36
CA ALA A 58 16.72 -3.52 -35.70
C ALA A 58 17.16 -4.74 -36.54
N ASP A 59 18.41 -4.75 -37.00
CA ASP A 59 18.97 -5.85 -37.77
C ASP A 59 19.39 -6.97 -36.81
N THR A 60 18.72 -8.12 -36.90
CA THR A 60 18.84 -9.22 -35.94
C THR A 60 19.30 -10.52 -36.57
N ASP A 61 19.70 -10.51 -37.84
CA ASP A 61 20.01 -11.73 -38.60
C ASP A 61 21.12 -12.55 -37.92
N ASP A 62 22.13 -11.89 -37.32
CA ASP A 62 23.21 -12.54 -36.58
C ASP A 62 22.90 -12.83 -35.10
N LEU A 63 21.72 -12.41 -34.61
CA LEU A 63 21.35 -12.42 -33.18
C LEU A 63 20.19 -13.34 -32.84
N ALA A 64 19.32 -13.64 -33.80
CA ALA A 64 18.13 -14.46 -33.57
C ALA A 64 18.50 -15.86 -33.03
N ASP A 65 19.44 -16.55 -33.69
CA ASP A 65 19.86 -17.90 -33.30
C ASP A 65 20.59 -17.93 -31.94
N PRO A 66 21.61 -17.07 -31.67
CA PRO A 66 22.24 -17.01 -30.36
C PRO A 66 21.28 -16.67 -29.21
N LEU A 67 20.35 -15.72 -29.42
CA LEU A 67 19.36 -15.37 -28.40
C LEU A 67 18.37 -16.52 -28.16
N GLY A 68 17.93 -17.20 -29.22
CA GLY A 68 17.08 -18.39 -29.12
C GLY A 68 17.77 -19.53 -28.35
N ALA A 69 19.04 -19.80 -28.62
CA ALA A 69 19.83 -20.79 -27.90
C ALA A 69 20.02 -20.42 -26.42
N LEU A 70 20.23 -19.14 -26.12
CA LEU A 70 20.38 -18.64 -24.76
C LEU A 70 19.08 -18.79 -23.95
N LEU A 71 17.95 -18.42 -24.53
CA LEU A 71 16.63 -18.59 -23.91
C LEU A 71 16.29 -20.06 -23.68
N THR A 72 16.57 -20.91 -24.66
CA THR A 72 16.40 -22.36 -24.54
C THR A 72 17.24 -22.91 -23.38
N PHE A 73 18.50 -22.48 -23.28
CA PHE A 73 19.37 -22.88 -22.17
C PHE A 73 18.81 -22.45 -20.80
N PHE A 74 18.23 -21.24 -20.68
CA PHE A 74 17.60 -20.81 -19.43
C PHE A 74 16.45 -21.74 -19.01
N TRP A 75 15.60 -22.13 -19.95
CA TRP A 75 14.53 -23.09 -19.68
C TRP A 75 15.04 -24.49 -19.36
N ASP A 76 16.08 -24.96 -20.05
CA ASP A 76 16.69 -26.28 -19.83
C ASP A 76 17.26 -26.44 -18.41
N ILE A 77 17.76 -25.34 -17.81
CA ILE A 77 18.23 -25.33 -16.42
C ILE A 77 17.13 -24.99 -15.39
N GLY A 78 15.87 -24.91 -15.85
CA GLY A 78 14.70 -24.69 -15.01
C GLY A 78 14.44 -23.24 -14.59
N LEU A 79 15.01 -22.25 -15.29
CA LEU A 79 14.67 -20.84 -15.05
C LEU A 79 13.42 -20.45 -15.85
N GLU A 80 12.42 -19.92 -15.15
CA GLU A 80 11.26 -19.28 -15.76
C GLU A 80 11.59 -17.82 -16.07
N VAL A 81 11.97 -17.55 -17.32
CA VAL A 81 12.35 -16.20 -17.78
C VAL A 81 11.23 -15.51 -18.55
N GLY A 82 10.70 -14.43 -17.98
CA GLY A 82 9.94 -13.44 -18.73
C GLY A 82 10.92 -12.59 -19.53
N HIS A 83 10.70 -12.39 -20.83
CA HIS A 83 11.64 -11.60 -21.62
C HIS A 83 11.00 -10.75 -22.70
N SER A 84 11.73 -9.71 -23.11
CA SER A 84 11.44 -8.92 -24.30
C SER A 84 12.73 -8.66 -25.07
N VAL A 85 12.65 -8.73 -26.40
CA VAL A 85 13.74 -8.34 -27.31
C VAL A 85 13.29 -7.09 -28.03
N ARG A 86 14.00 -5.98 -27.83
CA ARG A 86 13.59 -4.66 -28.34
C ARG A 86 14.77 -3.78 -28.69
N THR A 87 14.59 -2.92 -29.68
CA THR A 87 15.45 -1.76 -29.89
C THR A 87 15.14 -0.65 -28.88
N LEU A 88 15.98 0.38 -28.83
CA LEU A 88 15.72 1.58 -28.03
C LEU A 88 14.40 2.26 -28.44
N GLU A 89 14.13 2.34 -29.74
CA GLU A 89 12.93 2.98 -30.29
C GLU A 89 11.66 2.25 -29.86
N GLU A 90 11.65 0.92 -29.93
CA GLU A 90 10.54 0.09 -29.48
C GLU A 90 10.30 0.20 -27.97
N CYS A 91 11.39 0.28 -27.19
CA CYS A 91 11.29 0.55 -25.75
C CYS A 91 10.62 1.89 -25.48
N VAL A 92 11.00 2.96 -26.20
CA VAL A 92 10.42 4.29 -26.07
C VAL A 92 8.94 4.31 -26.45
N ILE A 93 8.57 3.66 -27.55
CA ILE A 93 7.17 3.57 -28.01
C ILE A 93 6.32 2.88 -26.93
N ALA A 94 6.73 1.69 -26.50
CA ALA A 94 5.98 0.91 -25.51
C ALA A 94 5.89 1.64 -24.15
N ALA A 95 7.00 2.24 -23.69
CA ALA A 95 7.03 2.97 -22.43
C ALA A 95 6.19 4.25 -22.45
N THR A 96 6.05 4.91 -23.61
CA THR A 96 5.23 6.13 -23.74
C THR A 96 3.74 5.82 -23.62
N GLN A 97 3.32 4.64 -24.09
CA GLN A 97 1.91 4.23 -24.14
C GLN A 97 1.43 3.57 -22.84
N ASP A 98 2.32 2.90 -22.09
CA ASP A 98 1.95 2.10 -20.93
C ASP A 98 2.79 2.46 -19.69
N ILE A 99 2.11 2.92 -18.63
CA ILE A 99 2.72 3.25 -17.35
C ILE A 99 3.41 2.04 -16.71
N THR A 100 2.91 0.83 -16.96
CA THR A 100 3.46 -0.43 -16.44
C THR A 100 4.84 -0.69 -17.05
N VAL A 101 4.99 -0.44 -18.37
CA VAL A 101 6.26 -0.64 -19.10
C VAL A 101 7.31 0.36 -18.62
N ILE A 102 6.99 1.66 -18.54
CA ILE A 102 7.95 2.65 -18.01
C ILE A 102 8.35 2.34 -16.57
N THR A 103 7.41 1.87 -15.74
CA THR A 103 7.71 1.47 -14.36
C THR A 103 8.71 0.32 -14.34
N ASN A 104 8.48 -0.71 -15.15
CA ASN A 104 9.37 -1.85 -15.28
C ASN A 104 10.79 -1.44 -15.75
N LEU A 105 10.87 -0.57 -16.76
CA LEU A 105 12.15 -0.03 -17.28
C LEU A 105 12.87 0.90 -16.29
N MET A 106 12.14 1.64 -15.44
CA MET A 106 12.76 2.45 -14.39
C MET A 106 13.51 1.61 -13.36
N GLU A 107 13.06 0.37 -13.17
CA GLU A 107 13.62 -0.61 -12.24
C GLU A 107 14.69 -1.51 -12.86
N SER A 108 15.24 -1.08 -14.00
CA SER A 108 16.23 -1.84 -14.73
C SER A 108 17.63 -1.75 -14.14
N ARG A 109 18.41 -2.81 -14.35
CA ARG A 109 19.83 -2.91 -14.00
C ARG A 109 20.58 -3.71 -15.07
N PRO A 110 21.74 -3.25 -15.56
CA PRO A 110 22.48 -3.97 -16.58
C PRO A 110 23.11 -5.24 -15.99
N LEU A 111 23.12 -6.31 -16.80
CA LEU A 111 23.79 -7.57 -16.48
C LEU A 111 25.00 -7.81 -17.40
N ALA A 112 24.82 -7.71 -18.72
CA ALA A 112 25.87 -7.97 -19.71
C ALA A 112 25.68 -7.14 -21.00
N GLY A 113 26.72 -7.10 -21.84
CA GLY A 113 26.75 -6.34 -23.10
C GLY A 113 27.26 -4.90 -22.96
N PRO A 114 27.21 -4.11 -24.04
CA PRO A 114 27.73 -2.74 -24.05
C PRO A 114 26.97 -1.80 -23.11
N GLY A 115 27.66 -1.21 -22.13
CA GLY A 115 27.05 -0.33 -21.13
C GLY A 115 26.37 0.92 -21.70
N TYR A 116 26.84 1.39 -22.86
CA TYR A 116 26.29 2.57 -23.52
C TYR A 116 24.81 2.39 -23.93
N LEU A 117 24.36 1.16 -24.24
CA LEU A 117 22.96 0.88 -24.57
C LEU A 117 22.05 1.11 -23.35
N PHE A 118 22.49 0.69 -22.17
CA PHE A 118 21.78 0.94 -20.93
C PHE A 118 21.73 2.44 -20.60
N ASP A 119 22.83 3.16 -20.78
CA ASP A 119 22.87 4.61 -20.58
C ASP A 119 21.91 5.35 -21.52
N GLN A 120 21.88 4.95 -22.80
CA GLN A 120 20.92 5.47 -23.78
C GLN A 120 19.47 5.18 -23.38
N LEU A 121 19.18 3.96 -22.91
CA LEU A 121 17.86 3.59 -22.39
C LEU A 121 17.46 4.50 -21.22
N LYS A 122 18.32 4.69 -20.22
CA LYS A 122 18.04 5.56 -19.05
C LYS A 122 17.79 7.01 -19.47
N LEU A 123 18.56 7.52 -20.42
CA LEU A 123 18.37 8.86 -20.98
C LEU A 123 17.07 8.96 -21.80
N ALA A 124 16.68 7.92 -22.53
CA ALA A 124 15.48 7.91 -23.37
C ALA A 124 14.20 7.87 -22.54
N ILE A 125 14.18 7.12 -21.43
CA ILE A 125 13.02 6.97 -20.55
C ILE A 125 12.91 8.07 -19.48
N GLY A 126 13.79 9.06 -19.50
CA GLY A 126 13.84 10.15 -18.52
C GLY A 126 12.52 10.91 -18.41
N LYS A 127 12.23 11.46 -17.22
CA LYS A 127 10.98 12.18 -16.91
C LYS A 127 10.70 13.40 -17.78
N GLU A 128 11.74 14.00 -18.36
CA GLU A 128 11.63 15.14 -19.27
C GLU A 128 11.14 14.75 -20.67
N LYS A 129 11.22 13.46 -21.04
CA LYS A 129 10.85 12.96 -22.36
C LYS A 129 9.48 12.29 -22.39
N MET A 130 9.13 11.59 -21.32
CA MET A 130 7.86 10.89 -21.17
C MET A 130 7.44 10.88 -19.71
N TRP A 131 6.17 10.62 -19.41
CA TRP A 131 5.66 10.49 -18.03
C TRP A 131 6.28 11.48 -17.04
N PRO A 132 6.02 12.79 -17.21
CA PRO A 132 6.42 13.79 -16.21
C PRO A 132 5.84 13.43 -14.85
N SER A 133 6.44 13.98 -13.78
CA SER A 133 6.21 13.48 -12.42
C SER A 133 4.75 13.53 -11.98
N ASP A 134 4.03 14.58 -12.36
CA ASP A 134 2.61 14.79 -12.12
C ASP A 134 1.76 13.71 -12.79
N ARG A 135 1.94 13.51 -14.11
CA ARG A 135 1.23 12.47 -14.88
C ARG A 135 1.54 11.06 -14.38
N PHE A 136 2.79 10.80 -14.00
CA PHE A 136 3.19 9.50 -13.45
C PHE A 136 2.54 9.24 -12.10
N LEU A 137 2.54 10.23 -11.19
CA LEU A 137 1.88 10.12 -9.89
C LEU A 137 0.37 9.85 -10.05
N GLU A 138 -0.33 10.64 -10.87
CA GLU A 138 -1.77 10.45 -11.09
C GLU A 138 -2.09 9.07 -11.69
N GLY A 139 -1.29 8.63 -12.66
CA GLY A 139 -1.39 7.30 -13.23
C GLY A 139 -1.19 6.20 -12.18
N LYS A 140 -0.20 6.34 -11.30
CA LYS A 140 0.05 5.39 -10.21
C LYS A 140 -1.06 5.35 -9.17
N MET A 141 -1.62 6.51 -8.83
CA MET A 141 -2.78 6.59 -7.93
C MET A 141 -4.02 5.93 -8.54
N GLU A 142 -4.19 6.03 -9.86
CA GLU A 142 -5.26 5.33 -10.60
C GLU A 142 -5.05 3.81 -10.63
N GLU A 143 -3.84 3.35 -10.95
CA GLU A 143 -3.48 1.92 -10.88
C GLU A 143 -3.75 1.35 -9.49
N GLN A 144 -3.39 2.07 -8.43
CA GLN A 144 -3.65 1.68 -7.05
C GLN A 144 -5.15 1.56 -6.76
N ARG A 145 -5.97 2.53 -7.19
CA ARG A 145 -7.42 2.49 -6.98
C ARG A 145 -8.04 1.29 -7.68
N ARG A 146 -7.66 1.00 -8.92
CA ARG A 146 -8.13 -0.20 -9.65
C ARG A 146 -7.67 -1.50 -9.01
N ARG A 147 -6.44 -1.53 -8.48
CA ARG A 147 -5.91 -2.68 -7.76
C ARG A 147 -6.71 -2.94 -6.48
N TYR A 148 -6.98 -1.92 -5.68
CA TYR A 148 -7.73 -2.08 -4.43
C TYR A 148 -9.16 -2.59 -4.65
N GLN A 149 -9.83 -2.15 -5.72
CA GLN A 149 -11.16 -2.64 -6.10
C GLN A 149 -11.20 -4.16 -6.35
N LYS A 150 -10.11 -4.77 -6.80
CA LYS A 150 -10.02 -6.24 -6.97
C LYS A 150 -9.96 -6.99 -5.63
N TYR A 151 -9.76 -6.28 -4.52
CA TYR A 151 -9.60 -6.81 -3.16
C TYR A 151 -10.55 -6.10 -2.18
N ASP A 152 -11.74 -5.70 -2.64
CA ASP A 152 -12.80 -5.05 -1.84
C ASP A 152 -12.36 -3.80 -1.06
N ASP A 153 -11.32 -3.11 -1.53
CA ASP A 153 -10.73 -1.93 -0.89
C ASP A 153 -10.35 -2.13 0.60
N THR A 154 -10.07 -3.38 1.00
CA THR A 154 -9.85 -3.74 2.40
C THR A 154 -8.52 -4.46 2.66
N VAL A 155 -7.89 -4.11 3.78
CA VAL A 155 -6.71 -4.81 4.32
C VAL A 155 -7.08 -6.10 5.04
N SER A 156 -8.36 -6.27 5.38
CA SER A 156 -8.83 -7.19 6.43
C SER A 156 -9.34 -8.52 5.89
N SER A 157 -9.16 -8.82 4.60
CA SER A 157 -9.54 -10.14 4.03
C SER A 157 -8.87 -11.28 4.79
N LEU A 158 -9.60 -12.35 5.11
CA LEU A 158 -9.06 -13.52 5.82
C LEU A 158 -8.02 -14.30 5.02
N GLU A 159 -8.05 -14.23 3.69
CA GLU A 159 -7.00 -14.79 2.82
C GLU A 159 -6.32 -13.68 2.02
N PRO A 160 -5.54 -12.81 2.68
CA PRO A 160 -5.04 -11.60 2.08
C PRO A 160 -3.91 -11.87 1.08
N ASN A 161 -3.78 -11.01 0.06
CA ASN A 161 -2.66 -11.05 -0.89
C ASN A 161 -1.52 -10.15 -0.40
N LEU A 162 -0.35 -10.74 -0.12
CA LEU A 162 0.84 -10.06 0.42
C LEU A 162 1.37 -8.93 -0.45
N LYS A 163 1.07 -8.96 -1.75
CA LYS A 163 1.62 -8.06 -2.77
C LYS A 163 0.63 -6.99 -3.17
N GLU A 164 -0.59 -7.37 -3.52
CA GLU A 164 -1.50 -6.52 -4.26
C GLU A 164 -2.64 -5.93 -3.41
N CYS A 165 -2.96 -6.43 -2.22
CA CYS A 165 -4.01 -5.83 -1.40
C CYS A 165 -3.55 -4.48 -0.81
N PRO A 166 -4.47 -3.63 -0.28
CA PRO A 166 -4.09 -2.47 0.51
C PRO A 166 -3.11 -2.86 1.63
N GLY A 167 -2.06 -2.07 1.81
CA GLY A 167 -1.00 -2.36 2.78
C GLY A 167 -0.01 -3.46 2.37
N GLY A 168 -0.12 -4.00 1.15
CA GLY A 168 0.80 -4.99 0.60
C GLY A 168 2.09 -4.39 0.02
N LEU A 169 2.96 -5.24 -0.51
CA LEU A 169 4.27 -4.83 -1.06
C LEU A 169 4.15 -3.81 -2.20
N ARG A 170 3.08 -3.85 -2.99
CA ARG A 170 2.85 -2.91 -4.09
C ARG A 170 2.65 -1.47 -3.60
N ASP A 171 2.12 -1.26 -2.40
CA ASP A 171 2.00 0.07 -1.80
C ASP A 171 3.39 0.69 -1.57
N ILE A 172 4.30 -0.10 -0.99
CA ILE A 172 5.69 0.30 -0.73
C ILE A 172 6.41 0.59 -2.04
N GLN A 173 6.22 -0.26 -3.05
CA GLN A 173 6.80 -0.08 -4.38
C GLN A 173 6.26 1.18 -5.06
N THR A 174 4.96 1.47 -4.92
CA THR A 174 4.35 2.68 -5.50
C THR A 174 5.00 3.95 -4.95
N ILE A 175 5.26 4.00 -3.64
CA ILE A 175 6.00 5.09 -3.00
C ILE A 175 7.41 5.21 -3.62
N ASP A 176 8.14 4.10 -3.73
CA ASP A 176 9.49 4.06 -4.31
C ASP A 176 9.51 4.54 -5.77
N TRP A 177 8.52 4.15 -6.57
CA TRP A 177 8.41 4.53 -7.97
C TRP A 177 8.17 6.02 -8.15
N VAL A 178 7.28 6.60 -7.36
CA VAL A 178 7.02 8.05 -7.39
C VAL A 178 8.27 8.81 -6.98
N LEU A 179 8.94 8.38 -5.92
CA LEU A 179 10.19 8.97 -5.44
C LEU A 179 11.28 8.92 -6.53
N LYS A 180 11.52 7.74 -7.11
CA LYS A 180 12.46 7.54 -8.23
C LYS A 180 12.11 8.42 -9.41
N ARG A 181 10.83 8.50 -9.80
CA ARG A 181 10.42 9.29 -10.96
C ARG A 181 10.64 10.77 -10.74
N HIS A 182 10.28 11.27 -9.56
CA HIS A 182 10.29 12.71 -9.31
C HIS A 182 11.68 13.24 -8.94
N PHE A 183 12.37 12.56 -8.02
CA PHE A 183 13.65 13.02 -7.48
C PHE A 183 14.88 12.40 -8.16
N ASN A 184 14.68 11.43 -9.08
CA ASN A 184 15.77 10.59 -9.57
C ASN A 184 16.55 9.93 -8.41
N ALA A 185 15.84 9.67 -7.31
CA ALA A 185 16.38 9.09 -6.09
C ALA A 185 16.75 7.63 -6.32
N ASN A 186 17.74 7.14 -5.58
CA ASN A 186 18.20 5.76 -5.69
C ASN A 186 17.77 4.91 -4.49
N ARG A 187 17.32 5.54 -3.40
CA ARG A 187 17.02 4.84 -2.14
C ARG A 187 15.76 5.39 -1.50
N MET A 188 14.97 4.51 -0.90
CA MET A 188 13.82 4.89 -0.08
C MET A 188 14.21 5.82 1.09
N SER A 189 15.44 5.72 1.61
CA SER A 189 15.95 6.63 2.64
C SER A 189 15.97 8.09 2.20
N ASP A 190 16.00 8.35 0.90
CA ASP A 190 16.01 9.70 0.35
C ASP A 190 14.69 10.42 0.66
N LEU A 191 13.59 9.72 0.99
CA LEU A 191 12.35 10.35 1.50
C LEU A 191 12.58 11.15 2.77
N VAL A 192 13.50 10.70 3.62
CA VAL A 192 13.85 11.42 4.86
C VAL A 192 14.63 12.68 4.50
N THR A 193 15.62 12.55 3.61
CA THR A 193 16.44 13.68 3.15
C THR A 193 15.60 14.77 2.47
N HIS A 194 14.56 14.40 1.73
CA HIS A 194 13.65 15.33 1.06
C HIS A 194 12.48 15.80 1.95
N GLY A 195 12.42 15.40 3.23
CA GLY A 195 11.41 15.86 4.19
C GLY A 195 10.01 15.25 4.03
N PHE A 196 9.85 14.23 3.19
CA PHE A 196 8.56 13.54 3.01
C PHE A 196 8.21 12.66 4.21
N MET A 197 9.22 12.22 4.95
CA MET A 197 9.13 11.20 5.97
C MET A 197 10.10 11.47 7.12
N THR A 198 9.71 11.12 8.34
CA THR A 198 10.61 11.08 9.51
C THR A 198 11.44 9.79 9.53
N GLU A 199 12.56 9.76 10.26
CA GLU A 199 13.34 8.53 10.40
C GLU A 199 12.51 7.38 11.00
N THR A 200 11.67 7.68 12.00
CA THR A 200 10.76 6.70 12.62
C THR A 200 9.81 6.09 11.59
N GLU A 201 9.21 6.93 10.74
CA GLU A 201 8.35 6.46 9.65
C GLU A 201 9.13 5.59 8.65
N TYR A 202 10.37 5.95 8.32
CA TYR A 202 11.19 5.15 7.41
C TYR A 202 11.42 3.75 7.97
N TRP A 203 11.76 3.65 9.25
CA TRP A 203 11.95 2.36 9.91
C TRP A 203 10.65 1.57 10.02
N ASP A 204 9.52 2.21 10.33
CA ASP A 204 8.21 1.55 10.33
C ASP A 204 7.87 0.93 8.96
N LEU A 205 8.13 1.64 7.86
CA LEU A 205 7.90 1.11 6.50
C LEU A 205 8.81 -0.07 6.21
N LYS A 206 10.09 0.06 6.56
CA LYS A 206 11.12 -0.96 6.33
C LYS A 206 10.83 -2.24 7.12
N PHE A 207 10.47 -2.12 8.40
CA PHE A 207 10.08 -3.28 9.20
C PHE A 207 8.82 -3.95 8.65
N GLY A 208 7.87 -3.16 8.15
CA GLY A 208 6.70 -3.67 7.45
C GLY A 208 7.06 -4.46 6.19
N GLN A 209 7.95 -3.91 5.35
CA GLN A 209 8.46 -4.58 4.16
C GLN A 209 9.17 -5.89 4.49
N GLU A 210 10.08 -5.88 5.47
CA GLU A 210 10.82 -7.05 5.91
C GLU A 210 9.91 -8.14 6.47
N TRP A 211 8.85 -7.76 7.18
CA TRP A 211 7.84 -8.68 7.67
C TRP A 211 7.10 -9.37 6.52
N LEU A 212 6.56 -8.58 5.58
CA LEU A 212 5.89 -9.12 4.39
C LEU A 212 6.82 -10.00 3.54
N TRP A 213 8.09 -9.61 3.41
CA TRP A 213 9.09 -10.42 2.70
C TRP A 213 9.35 -11.75 3.39
N ARG A 214 9.45 -11.79 4.72
CA ARG A 214 9.62 -13.05 5.46
C ARG A 214 8.47 -13.99 5.18
N ILE A 215 7.24 -13.49 5.30
CA ILE A 215 6.04 -14.28 5.07
C ILE A 215 6.02 -14.79 3.62
N ARG A 216 6.18 -13.90 2.63
CA ARG A 216 6.16 -14.25 1.21
C ARG A 216 7.24 -15.27 0.86
N PHE A 217 8.45 -15.11 1.40
CA PHE A 217 9.54 -16.05 1.16
C PHE A 217 9.20 -17.45 1.70
N ALA A 218 8.73 -17.54 2.94
CA ALA A 218 8.31 -18.82 3.53
C ALA A 218 7.14 -19.45 2.75
N LEU A 219 6.14 -18.65 2.37
CA LEU A 219 5.00 -19.11 1.56
C LEU A 219 5.46 -19.70 0.22
N HIS A 220 6.38 -19.04 -0.48
CA HIS A 220 6.94 -19.53 -1.73
C HIS A 220 7.73 -20.85 -1.55
N LEU A 221 8.41 -21.02 -0.42
CA LEU A 221 9.10 -22.28 -0.09
C LEU A 221 8.10 -23.42 0.15
N TYR A 222 7.04 -23.15 0.92
CA TYR A 222 6.04 -24.16 1.27
C TYR A 222 5.14 -24.55 0.09
N THR A 223 4.75 -23.58 -0.74
CA THR A 223 3.85 -23.83 -1.87
C THR A 223 4.56 -24.36 -3.11
N GLY A 224 5.87 -24.12 -3.24
CA GLY A 224 6.64 -24.47 -4.43
C GLY A 224 6.22 -23.72 -5.70
N ARG A 225 5.40 -22.67 -5.59
CA ARG A 225 4.89 -21.86 -6.72
C ARG A 225 4.80 -20.38 -6.35
N CYS A 226 4.54 -19.52 -7.35
CA CYS A 226 4.27 -18.10 -7.14
C CYS A 226 2.88 -17.91 -6.51
N GLU A 227 2.77 -18.16 -5.21
CA GLU A 227 1.56 -17.89 -4.41
C GLU A 227 1.82 -16.68 -3.50
N ASP A 228 1.05 -15.62 -3.72
CA ASP A 228 1.10 -14.40 -2.91
C ASP A 228 -0.10 -14.28 -1.94
N ARG A 229 -1.06 -15.22 -1.96
CA ARG A 229 -2.20 -15.24 -1.03
C ARG A 229 -1.91 -16.11 0.18
N LEU A 230 -2.18 -15.56 1.37
CA LEU A 230 -2.15 -16.32 2.61
C LEU A 230 -3.44 -17.14 2.77
N LEU A 231 -3.52 -18.26 2.07
CA LEU A 231 -4.65 -19.19 2.22
C LEU A 231 -4.64 -19.83 3.62
N PHE A 232 -5.82 -20.21 4.12
CA PHE A 232 -5.99 -20.75 5.48
C PHE A 232 -5.02 -21.90 5.83
N ASP A 233 -4.79 -22.81 4.88
CA ASP A 233 -3.90 -23.96 5.06
C ASP A 233 -2.46 -23.52 5.36
N TYR A 234 -2.00 -22.45 4.70
CA TYR A 234 -0.65 -21.93 4.87
C TYR A 234 -0.53 -21.03 6.09
N GLN A 235 -1.60 -20.34 6.52
CA GLN A 235 -1.56 -19.50 7.71
C GLN A 235 -1.16 -20.29 8.95
N LYS A 236 -1.66 -21.53 9.09
CA LYS A 236 -1.31 -22.42 10.19
C LYS A 236 0.17 -22.80 10.17
N ILE A 237 0.63 -23.30 9.03
CA ILE A 237 2.03 -23.72 8.83
C ILE A 237 2.98 -22.56 9.13
N LEU A 238 2.65 -21.36 8.64
CA LEU A 238 3.46 -20.17 8.83
C LEU A 238 3.41 -19.65 10.27
N ALA A 239 2.28 -19.75 10.97
CA ALA A 239 2.22 -19.37 12.38
C ALA A 239 3.20 -20.20 13.23
N ASP A 240 3.24 -21.52 13.02
CA ASP A 240 4.14 -22.43 13.72
C ASP A 240 5.62 -22.14 13.36
N GLU A 241 5.94 -21.99 12.07
CA GLU A 241 7.29 -21.66 11.58
C GLU A 241 7.83 -20.34 12.15
N PHE A 242 6.93 -19.36 12.33
CA PHE A 242 7.28 -18.05 12.88
C PHE A 242 7.32 -18.05 14.42
N GLY A 243 7.09 -19.20 15.06
CA GLY A 243 7.21 -19.40 16.49
C GLY A 243 6.03 -18.90 17.31
N PHE A 244 4.87 -18.69 16.68
CA PHE A 244 3.65 -18.39 17.42
C PHE A 244 3.14 -19.64 18.14
N GLN A 245 2.60 -19.45 19.34
CA GLN A 245 2.10 -20.54 20.17
C GLN A 245 0.69 -20.22 20.66
N ASP A 246 -0.10 -21.27 20.86
CA ASP A 246 -1.39 -21.18 21.51
C ASP A 246 -1.17 -20.82 22.99
N ASP A 247 -1.96 -19.87 23.51
CA ASP A 247 -2.03 -19.59 24.94
C ASP A 247 -3.42 -19.05 25.31
N HIS A 248 -3.57 -18.61 26.57
CA HIS A 248 -4.82 -18.04 27.06
C HIS A 248 -5.30 -16.78 26.32
N ALA A 249 -4.42 -16.07 25.60
CA ALA A 249 -4.75 -14.89 24.83
C ALA A 249 -5.28 -15.20 23.43
N GLY A 250 -5.06 -16.41 22.90
CA GLY A 250 -5.59 -16.84 21.60
C GLY A 250 -4.74 -17.88 20.88
N LEU A 251 -5.21 -18.30 19.70
CA LEU A 251 -4.53 -19.27 18.83
C LEU A 251 -3.28 -18.66 18.18
N ALA A 252 -2.26 -19.49 17.93
CA ALA A 252 -1.03 -19.11 17.24
C ALA A 252 -1.32 -18.45 15.89
N ILE A 253 -2.27 -19.02 15.12
CA ILE A 253 -2.71 -18.52 13.82
C ILE A 253 -3.30 -17.11 13.94
N GLU A 254 -4.19 -16.91 14.91
CA GLU A 254 -4.84 -15.61 15.13
C GLU A 254 -3.82 -14.53 15.51
N LYS A 255 -2.81 -14.86 16.33
CA LYS A 255 -1.73 -13.93 16.69
C LYS A 255 -0.84 -13.60 15.50
N PHE A 256 -0.46 -14.61 14.70
CA PHE A 256 0.31 -14.42 13.48
C PHE A 256 -0.42 -13.50 12.51
N MET A 257 -1.70 -13.80 12.25
CA MET A 257 -2.54 -13.00 11.36
C MET A 257 -2.82 -11.61 11.94
N GLN A 258 -2.97 -11.46 13.25
CA GLN A 258 -3.12 -10.15 13.88
C GLN A 258 -1.87 -9.27 13.67
N GLN A 259 -0.67 -9.84 13.80
CA GLN A 259 0.56 -9.11 13.49
C GLN A 259 0.65 -8.74 12.01
N TYR A 260 0.19 -9.61 11.10
CA TYR A 260 0.05 -9.29 9.67
C TYR A 260 -0.90 -8.09 9.45
N TYR A 261 -2.13 -8.13 9.93
CA TYR A 261 -3.11 -7.05 9.71
C TYR A 261 -2.68 -5.72 10.30
N GLN A 262 -2.10 -5.72 11.50
CA GLN A 262 -1.56 -4.51 12.11
C GLN A 262 -0.39 -3.92 11.30
N THR A 263 0.38 -4.77 10.62
CA THR A 263 1.45 -4.33 9.72
C THR A 263 0.89 -3.77 8.41
N ALA A 264 -0.06 -4.46 7.77
CA ALA A 264 -0.75 -3.97 6.57
C ALA A 264 -1.48 -2.64 6.81
N LEU A 265 -2.17 -2.48 7.95
CA LEU A 265 -2.81 -1.21 8.36
C LEU A 265 -1.81 -0.05 8.53
N ARG A 266 -0.61 -0.34 9.04
CA ARG A 266 0.46 0.67 9.15
C ARG A 266 0.97 1.08 7.78
N ILE A 267 1.28 0.12 6.91
CA ILE A 267 1.75 0.38 5.54
C ILE A 267 0.70 1.16 4.74
N SER A 268 -0.57 0.72 4.78
CA SER A 268 -1.67 1.35 4.05
C SER A 268 -1.86 2.82 4.45
N ARG A 269 -1.80 3.12 5.75
CA ARG A 269 -1.82 4.51 6.26
C ARG A 269 -0.66 5.35 5.72
N MET A 270 0.56 4.80 5.77
CA MET A 270 1.75 5.52 5.33
C MET A 270 1.69 5.79 3.83
N ASN A 271 1.22 4.81 3.05
CA ASN A 271 0.98 4.96 1.63
C ASN A 271 -0.04 6.08 1.33
N GLU A 272 -1.18 6.12 2.03
CA GLU A 272 -2.17 7.19 1.90
C GLU A 272 -1.53 8.57 2.17
N MET A 273 -0.86 8.73 3.32
CA MET A 273 -0.24 10.01 3.71
C MET A 273 0.85 10.45 2.72
N LEU A 274 1.71 9.55 2.28
CA LEU A 274 2.83 9.88 1.38
C LEU A 274 2.35 10.21 -0.02
N LEU A 275 1.41 9.45 -0.59
CA LEU A 275 0.85 9.76 -1.92
C LEU A 275 0.11 11.09 -1.92
N GLN A 276 -0.62 11.39 -0.84
CA GLN A 276 -1.24 12.71 -0.69
C GLN A 276 -0.18 13.81 -0.62
N HIS A 277 0.86 13.64 0.19
CA HIS A 277 1.93 14.61 0.29
C HIS A 277 2.67 14.80 -1.05
N PHE A 278 2.98 13.72 -1.78
CA PHE A 278 3.51 13.80 -3.14
C PHE A 278 2.60 14.59 -4.06
N ARG A 279 1.28 14.42 -3.98
CA ARG A 279 0.34 15.18 -4.81
C ARG A 279 0.42 16.68 -4.53
N GLU A 280 0.54 17.07 -3.26
CA GLU A 280 0.74 18.48 -2.87
C GLU A 280 2.03 19.06 -3.43
N VAL A 281 3.14 18.30 -3.36
CA VAL A 281 4.45 18.77 -3.83
C VAL A 281 4.55 18.76 -5.36
N ILE A 282 4.08 17.69 -6.00
CA ILE A 282 4.34 17.42 -7.42
C ILE A 282 3.27 18.05 -8.31
N VAL A 283 1.99 17.87 -7.97
CA VAL A 283 0.87 18.32 -8.81
C VAL A 283 0.49 19.76 -8.45
N LEU A 284 0.32 20.03 -7.15
CA LEU A 284 -0.06 21.37 -6.71
C LEU A 284 1.15 22.31 -6.65
N LYS A 285 2.39 21.80 -6.67
CA LYS A 285 3.64 22.60 -6.59
C LYS A 285 3.64 23.58 -5.40
N TYR A 286 2.99 23.20 -4.30
CA TYR A 286 2.70 24.08 -3.16
C TYR A 286 1.85 25.34 -3.47
N HIS A 287 1.31 25.48 -4.68
CA HIS A 287 0.24 26.43 -4.98
C HIS A 287 -1.07 25.89 -4.41
N LEU A 288 -1.14 25.94 -3.09
CA LEU A 288 -2.36 25.64 -2.36
C LEU A 288 -3.23 26.88 -2.36
N ASP A 289 -4.54 26.67 -2.45
CA ASP A 289 -5.50 27.76 -2.33
C ASP A 289 -5.41 28.41 -0.94
N ASP A 290 -5.93 29.63 -0.82
CA ASP A 290 -6.09 30.27 0.48
C ASP A 290 -6.93 29.39 1.40
N PRO A 291 -6.51 29.23 2.68
CA PRO A 291 -7.26 28.41 3.62
C PRO A 291 -8.64 29.02 3.86
N LYS A 292 -9.66 28.17 3.82
CA LYS A 292 -11.04 28.54 4.15
C LYS A 292 -11.35 28.07 5.56
N PRO A 293 -11.51 28.97 6.55
CA PRO A 293 -11.82 28.57 7.92
C PRO A 293 -13.12 27.76 7.99
N LEU A 294 -13.10 26.66 8.76
CA LEU A 294 -14.29 25.84 9.03
C LEU A 294 -14.67 25.93 10.51
N THR A 295 -13.70 25.80 11.41
CA THR A 295 -13.85 26.01 12.85
C THR A 295 -12.65 26.80 13.40
N HIS A 296 -12.60 26.99 14.72
CA HIS A 296 -11.43 27.58 15.38
C HIS A 296 -10.18 26.69 15.26
N HIS A 297 -10.35 25.38 15.09
CA HIS A 297 -9.25 24.41 15.03
C HIS A 297 -8.94 23.93 13.61
N PHE A 298 -9.89 24.07 12.67
CA PHE A 298 -9.79 23.49 11.35
C PHE A 298 -10.10 24.46 10.21
N GLN A 299 -9.42 24.24 9.09
CA GLN A 299 -9.63 24.94 7.82
C GLN A 299 -9.60 23.96 6.64
N SER A 300 -10.24 24.32 5.55
CA SER A 300 -10.16 23.60 4.27
C SER A 300 -9.10 24.25 3.39
N ARG A 301 -8.22 23.44 2.81
CA ARG A 301 -7.22 23.88 1.82
C ARG A 301 -7.21 22.92 0.64
N SER A 302 -7.50 23.44 -0.55
CA SER A 302 -7.61 22.66 -1.80
C SER A 302 -8.45 21.38 -1.67
N GLY A 303 -9.56 21.48 -0.92
CA GLY A 303 -10.52 20.39 -0.70
C GLY A 303 -10.12 19.37 0.37
N PHE A 304 -9.10 19.64 1.18
CA PHE A 304 -8.70 18.79 2.31
C PHE A 304 -8.82 19.53 3.64
N LEU A 305 -9.21 18.80 4.69
CA LEU A 305 -9.25 19.31 6.06
C LEU A 305 -7.83 19.36 6.64
N GLU A 306 -7.43 20.51 7.19
CA GLU A 306 -6.20 20.64 7.95
C GLU A 306 -6.42 21.43 9.25
N VAL A 307 -5.53 21.23 10.22
CA VAL A 307 -5.46 22.09 11.41
C VAL A 307 -5.01 23.50 11.05
N VAL A 308 -5.47 24.49 11.82
CA VAL A 308 -5.06 25.90 11.62
C VAL A 308 -3.58 26.13 11.97
N ASP A 309 -3.01 25.35 12.89
CA ASP A 309 -1.59 25.35 13.23
C ASP A 309 -1.14 24.00 13.83
N ASP A 310 0.17 23.73 13.84
CA ASP A 310 0.74 22.44 14.20
C ASP A 310 0.56 22.05 15.69
N GLN A 311 0.23 23.01 16.56
CA GLN A 311 0.05 22.76 18.00
C GLN A 311 -1.41 22.54 18.40
N VAL A 312 -2.37 22.52 17.45
CA VAL A 312 -3.80 22.37 17.75
C VAL A 312 -4.07 21.12 18.62
N PHE A 313 -3.48 19.96 18.30
CA PHE A 313 -3.71 18.75 19.09
C PHE A 313 -2.96 18.71 20.43
N GLU A 314 -1.90 19.51 20.56
CA GLU A 314 -1.19 19.68 21.83
C GLU A 314 -2.02 20.55 22.78
N ARG A 315 -2.48 21.72 22.30
CA ARG A 315 -3.27 22.68 23.09
C ARG A 315 -4.71 22.20 23.32
N HIS A 316 -5.30 21.52 22.33
CA HIS A 316 -6.69 21.06 22.33
C HIS A 316 -6.81 19.59 21.88
N PRO A 317 -6.48 18.61 22.73
CA PRO A 317 -6.53 17.19 22.36
C PRO A 317 -7.92 16.72 21.86
N LEU A 318 -9.01 17.33 22.34
CA LEU A 318 -10.38 17.02 21.91
C LEU A 318 -10.59 17.28 20.41
N ALA A 319 -9.79 18.16 19.80
CA ALA A 319 -9.84 18.42 18.37
C ALA A 319 -9.59 17.14 17.55
N MET A 320 -8.88 16.14 18.10
CA MET A 320 -8.74 14.84 17.41
C MET A 320 -10.08 14.12 17.18
N LEU A 321 -11.07 14.27 18.08
CA LEU A 321 -12.43 13.77 17.84
C LEU A 321 -13.24 14.74 16.98
N GLU A 322 -13.12 16.04 17.23
CA GLU A 322 -13.78 17.09 16.46
C GLU A 322 -13.48 16.98 14.95
N LEU A 323 -12.25 16.60 14.58
CA LEU A 323 -11.83 16.38 13.19
C LEU A 323 -12.80 15.47 12.43
N PHE A 324 -13.21 14.35 13.01
CA PHE A 324 -14.13 13.40 12.37
C PHE A 324 -15.56 13.93 12.31
N LEU A 325 -15.96 14.75 13.29
CA LEU A 325 -17.24 15.44 13.26
C LEU A 325 -17.28 16.47 12.11
N VAL A 326 -16.23 17.27 11.98
CA VAL A 326 -16.07 18.27 10.90
C VAL A 326 -16.04 17.57 9.53
N MET A 327 -15.26 16.49 9.38
CA MET A 327 -15.27 15.69 8.15
C MET A 327 -16.68 15.19 7.78
N GLY A 328 -17.46 14.72 8.76
CA GLY A 328 -18.83 14.27 8.53
C GLY A 328 -19.84 15.38 8.21
N GLN A 329 -19.56 16.61 8.64
CA GLN A 329 -20.37 17.80 8.35
C GLN A 329 -20.07 18.41 6.98
N HIS A 330 -18.89 18.13 6.44
CA HIS A 330 -18.38 18.71 5.19
C HIS A 330 -18.12 17.61 4.13
N PRO A 331 -19.18 17.05 3.51
CA PRO A 331 -19.07 15.96 2.53
C PRO A 331 -18.34 16.36 1.24
N GLU A 332 -18.15 17.65 0.99
CA GLU A 332 -17.37 18.20 -0.12
C GLU A 332 -15.86 18.01 0.05
N LEU A 333 -15.39 17.70 1.26
CA LEU A 333 -13.97 17.46 1.53
C LEU A 333 -13.55 16.08 1.03
N ASN A 334 -12.40 16.03 0.35
CA ASN A 334 -11.82 14.81 -0.17
C ASN A 334 -11.20 13.93 0.93
N GLY A 335 -10.87 14.52 2.08
CA GLY A 335 -10.21 13.84 3.19
C GLY A 335 -9.46 14.80 4.10
N VAL A 336 -8.58 14.24 4.92
CA VAL A 336 -7.74 14.97 5.87
C VAL A 336 -6.35 15.14 5.27
N ARG A 337 -5.70 16.28 5.48
CA ARG A 337 -4.35 16.57 4.98
C ARG A 337 -3.30 15.69 5.65
N ALA A 338 -2.29 15.25 4.89
CA ALA A 338 -1.23 14.36 5.38
C ALA A 338 -0.50 14.92 6.62
N SER A 339 -0.22 16.23 6.65
CA SER A 339 0.38 16.91 7.80
C SER A 339 -0.48 16.78 9.06
N THR A 340 -1.80 16.95 8.93
CA THR A 340 -2.76 16.81 10.03
C THR A 340 -2.87 15.37 10.51
N ILE A 341 -2.86 14.39 9.61
CA ILE A 341 -2.85 12.96 9.99
C ILE A 341 -1.57 12.61 10.77
N ARG A 342 -0.42 13.14 10.35
CA ARG A 342 0.87 12.96 11.04
C ARG A 342 0.82 13.56 12.46
N LEU A 343 0.38 14.81 12.60
CA LEU A 343 0.24 15.46 13.91
C LEU A 343 -0.70 14.67 14.83
N MET A 344 -1.84 14.21 14.31
CA MET A 344 -2.78 13.38 15.06
C MET A 344 -2.15 12.04 15.49
N ARG A 345 -1.35 11.40 14.61
CA ARG A 345 -0.63 10.16 14.96
C ARG A 345 0.32 10.37 16.13
N ASP A 346 1.02 11.49 16.14
CA ASP A 346 2.04 11.79 17.15
C ASP A 346 1.37 12.12 18.51
N HIS A 347 0.20 12.75 18.47
CA HIS A 347 -0.56 13.14 19.67
C HIS A 347 -1.59 12.09 20.16
N ARG A 348 -1.96 11.08 19.37
CA ARG A 348 -3.02 10.10 19.74
C ARG A 348 -2.82 9.39 21.09
N ARG A 349 -1.60 9.38 21.62
CA ARG A 349 -1.29 8.82 22.95
C ARG A 349 -1.91 9.61 24.10
N THR A 350 -2.28 10.88 23.88
CA THR A 350 -2.99 11.71 24.87
C THR A 350 -4.44 11.26 25.08
N ILE A 351 -4.98 10.39 24.22
CA ILE A 351 -6.27 9.71 24.41
C ILE A 351 -6.09 8.60 25.47
N ASP A 352 -6.01 9.03 26.73
CA ASP A 352 -5.86 8.20 27.91
C ASP A 352 -7.17 8.09 28.72
N ASN A 353 -7.11 7.56 29.95
CA ASN A 353 -8.29 7.43 30.80
C ASN A 353 -8.87 8.80 31.20
N LYS A 354 -8.05 9.84 31.34
CA LYS A 354 -8.50 11.19 31.68
C LYS A 354 -9.25 11.79 30.49
N PHE A 355 -8.70 11.66 29.29
CA PHE A 355 -9.37 12.09 28.05
C PHE A 355 -10.75 11.42 27.91
N ARG A 356 -10.82 10.10 28.09
CA ARG A 356 -12.08 9.34 27.99
C ARG A 356 -13.10 9.68 29.09
N ALA A 357 -12.64 10.24 30.21
CA ALA A 357 -13.51 10.67 31.30
C ALA A 357 -14.18 12.03 31.04
N LEU A 358 -13.65 12.85 30.11
CA LEU A 358 -14.19 14.16 29.79
C LEU A 358 -15.61 14.06 29.22
N PRO A 359 -16.60 14.80 29.78
CA PRO A 359 -17.94 14.89 29.21
C PRO A 359 -17.94 15.36 27.76
N GLU A 360 -17.06 16.29 27.41
CA GLU A 360 -16.91 16.86 26.07
C GLU A 360 -16.43 15.82 25.06
N ALA A 361 -15.52 14.93 25.45
CA ALA A 361 -15.07 13.84 24.58
C ALA A 361 -16.22 12.89 24.25
N ARG A 362 -17.07 12.56 25.25
CA ARG A 362 -18.26 11.73 25.06
C ARG A 362 -19.29 12.43 24.19
N ALA A 363 -19.50 13.73 24.40
CA ALA A 363 -20.40 14.53 23.60
C ALA A 363 -19.97 14.57 22.13
N LEU A 364 -18.68 14.79 21.84
CA LEU A 364 -18.13 14.76 20.48
C LEU A 364 -18.29 13.40 19.82
N PHE A 365 -17.97 12.31 20.52
CA PHE A 365 -18.14 10.97 19.96
C PHE A 365 -19.61 10.64 19.66
N MET A 366 -20.53 11.00 20.56
CA MET A 366 -21.96 10.85 20.31
C MET A 366 -22.44 11.75 19.16
N ALA A 367 -21.86 12.95 19.00
CA ALA A 367 -22.16 13.82 17.87
C ALA A 367 -21.76 13.18 16.53
N ILE A 368 -20.60 12.50 16.47
CA ILE A 368 -20.17 11.73 15.29
C ILE A 368 -21.19 10.64 14.97
N LEU A 369 -21.66 9.87 15.96
CA LEU A 369 -22.65 8.81 15.75
C LEU A 369 -24.04 9.34 15.32
N ARG A 370 -24.34 10.60 15.65
CA ARG A 370 -25.59 11.30 15.29
C ARG A 370 -25.55 11.98 13.93
N LEU A 371 -24.41 11.97 13.23
CA LEU A 371 -24.32 12.60 11.92
C LEU A 371 -25.40 12.04 10.97
N PRO A 372 -26.05 12.91 10.18
CA PRO A 372 -27.10 12.48 9.25
C PRO A 372 -26.54 11.57 8.15
N GLN A 373 -25.26 11.75 7.80
CA GLN A 373 -24.52 10.97 6.80
C GLN A 373 -23.07 10.82 7.22
N GLY A 374 -22.30 9.96 6.56
CA GLY A 374 -20.85 9.86 6.78
C GLY A 374 -20.40 9.08 8.03
N VAL A 375 -21.30 8.73 8.98
CA VAL A 375 -20.96 7.96 10.21
C VAL A 375 -20.06 6.76 9.93
N THR A 376 -20.42 5.92 8.96
CA THR A 376 -19.63 4.73 8.58
C THR A 376 -18.22 5.11 8.09
N ASN A 377 -18.12 6.15 7.27
CA ASN A 377 -16.85 6.59 6.68
C ASN A 377 -15.93 7.12 7.77
N GLU A 378 -16.48 7.90 8.71
CA GLU A 378 -15.71 8.50 9.78
C GLU A 378 -15.30 7.48 10.84
N LEU A 379 -16.14 6.49 11.20
CA LEU A 379 -15.70 5.39 12.05
C LEU A 379 -14.59 4.55 11.41
N ARG A 380 -14.67 4.29 10.09
CA ARG A 380 -13.59 3.63 9.33
C ARG A 380 -12.31 4.48 9.33
N ARG A 381 -12.44 5.81 9.16
CA ARG A 381 -11.31 6.74 9.22
C ARG A 381 -10.69 6.80 10.62
N MET A 382 -11.52 6.81 11.67
CA MET A 382 -11.07 6.73 13.07
C MET A 382 -10.32 5.43 13.33
N ASN A 383 -10.81 4.28 12.83
CA ASN A 383 -10.10 3.00 12.94
C ASN A 383 -8.76 3.07 12.22
N ARG A 384 -8.77 3.51 10.96
CA ARG A 384 -7.56 3.65 10.12
C ARG A 384 -6.52 4.51 10.83
N TYR A 385 -6.87 5.70 11.32
CA TYR A 385 -5.94 6.61 12.00
C TYR A 385 -5.56 6.14 13.42
N GLY A 386 -6.20 5.08 13.93
CA GLY A 386 -5.95 4.49 15.24
C GLY A 386 -6.57 5.27 16.40
N ILE A 387 -7.50 6.19 16.10
CA ILE A 387 -8.24 6.96 17.10
C ILE A 387 -9.36 6.13 17.72
N LEU A 388 -10.06 5.30 16.93
CA LEU A 388 -11.16 4.49 17.44
C LEU A 388 -10.71 3.52 18.54
N ALA A 389 -9.63 2.78 18.29
CA ALA A 389 -9.04 1.86 19.26
C ALA A 389 -8.49 2.58 20.50
N ARG A 390 -7.96 3.79 20.36
CA ARG A 390 -7.51 4.60 21.50
C ARG A 390 -8.69 5.11 22.33
N TYR A 391 -9.79 5.48 21.67
CA TYR A 391 -10.97 6.02 22.32
C TYR A 391 -11.85 4.94 22.97
N ILE A 392 -11.95 3.76 22.37
CA ILE A 392 -12.73 2.61 22.85
C ILE A 392 -11.76 1.44 23.16
N PRO A 393 -11.33 1.26 24.43
CA PRO A 393 -10.38 0.21 24.78
C PRO A 393 -10.83 -1.21 24.42
N ALA A 394 -12.13 -1.50 24.49
CA ALA A 394 -12.67 -2.80 24.05
C ALA A 394 -12.45 -3.04 22.55
N PHE A 395 -12.61 -1.98 21.73
CA PHE A 395 -12.35 -2.04 20.30
C PHE A 395 -10.87 -2.29 20.00
N ALA A 396 -9.95 -1.77 20.84
CA ALA A 396 -8.51 -2.03 20.68
C ALA A 396 -8.17 -3.53 20.72
N ASN A 397 -8.92 -4.33 21.47
CA ASN A 397 -8.70 -5.77 21.60
C ASN A 397 -9.08 -6.56 20.33
N ILE A 398 -9.88 -5.95 19.44
CA ILE A 398 -10.36 -6.60 18.22
C ILE A 398 -9.70 -6.07 16.95
N VAL A 399 -8.84 -5.04 17.03
CA VAL A 399 -8.14 -4.49 15.86
C VAL A 399 -7.22 -5.53 15.24
N GLY A 400 -7.47 -5.85 13.97
CA GLY A 400 -6.74 -6.87 13.23
C GLY A 400 -6.96 -8.28 13.81
N ARG A 401 -7.93 -8.47 14.70
CA ARG A 401 -8.21 -9.80 15.25
C ARG A 401 -8.94 -10.61 14.19
N MET A 402 -8.43 -11.77 13.88
CA MET A 402 -9.09 -12.75 13.04
C MET A 402 -9.76 -13.79 13.91
N GLN A 403 -10.88 -14.34 13.45
CA GLN A 403 -11.41 -15.61 13.94
C GLN A 403 -11.07 -16.67 12.91
N TYR A 404 -10.38 -17.73 13.34
CA TYR A 404 -10.00 -18.82 12.44
C TYR A 404 -11.18 -19.77 12.23
N ASP A 405 -12.08 -19.42 11.30
CA ASP A 405 -13.18 -20.27 10.84
C ASP A 405 -13.56 -19.98 9.38
N LEU A 406 -14.45 -20.82 8.82
CA LEU A 406 -14.87 -20.75 7.41
C LEU A 406 -16.00 -19.76 7.14
N PHE A 407 -16.55 -19.10 8.18
CA PHE A 407 -17.72 -18.23 8.05
C PHE A 407 -17.36 -16.74 8.01
N HIS A 408 -16.22 -16.37 8.57
CA HIS A 408 -15.76 -14.99 8.55
C HIS A 408 -14.98 -14.69 7.26
N VAL A 409 -15.10 -13.46 6.79
CA VAL A 409 -14.38 -12.95 5.60
C VAL A 409 -13.45 -11.80 5.97
N TYR A 410 -13.70 -11.16 7.11
CA TYR A 410 -12.96 -9.99 7.59
C TYR A 410 -12.50 -10.15 9.04
N THR A 411 -11.49 -9.36 9.43
CA THR A 411 -11.14 -9.17 10.84
C THR A 411 -12.33 -8.66 11.67
N VAL A 412 -12.35 -8.98 12.96
CA VAL A 412 -13.44 -8.67 13.88
C VAL A 412 -13.74 -7.16 13.88
N ASP A 413 -12.72 -6.28 13.93
CA ASP A 413 -12.90 -4.83 13.88
C ASP A 413 -13.57 -4.35 12.59
N GLU A 414 -13.19 -4.90 11.43
CA GLU A 414 -13.81 -4.54 10.16
C GLU A 414 -15.23 -5.09 10.06
N HIS A 415 -15.47 -6.30 10.57
CA HIS A 415 -16.81 -6.88 10.66
C HIS A 415 -17.73 -6.02 11.55
N THR A 416 -17.24 -5.59 12.71
CA THR A 416 -17.96 -4.65 13.60
C THR A 416 -18.33 -3.35 12.87
N LEU A 417 -17.41 -2.76 12.08
CA LEU A 417 -17.70 -1.58 11.28
C LEU A 417 -18.68 -1.86 10.11
N PHE A 418 -18.69 -3.08 9.58
CA PHE A 418 -19.66 -3.53 8.57
C PHE A 418 -21.06 -3.69 9.17
N VAL A 419 -21.17 -4.17 10.41
CA VAL A 419 -22.43 -4.20 11.16
C VAL A 419 -22.97 -2.79 11.31
N VAL A 420 -22.15 -1.83 11.79
CA VAL A 420 -22.56 -0.43 11.89
C VAL A 420 -23.02 0.12 10.53
N ARG A 421 -22.30 -0.20 9.44
CA ARG A 421 -22.73 0.18 8.08
C ARG A 421 -24.11 -0.37 7.74
N ASN A 422 -24.38 -1.64 8.02
CA ASN A 422 -25.67 -2.25 7.71
C ASN A 422 -26.80 -1.65 8.56
N LEU A 423 -26.55 -1.38 9.84
CA LEU A 423 -27.51 -0.69 10.71
C LEU A 423 -27.83 0.72 10.17
N ARG A 424 -26.82 1.46 9.71
CA ARG A 424 -27.01 2.76 9.06
C ARG A 424 -27.89 2.69 7.82
N ARG A 425 -27.85 1.60 7.04
CA ARG A 425 -28.68 1.43 5.84
C ARG A 425 -30.17 1.40 6.17
N PHE A 426 -30.56 0.96 7.36
CA PHE A 426 -31.97 0.94 7.76
C PHE A 426 -32.61 2.34 7.80
N ILE A 427 -31.82 3.40 8.03
CA ILE A 427 -32.31 4.80 8.04
C ILE A 427 -32.29 5.43 6.64
N ILE A 428 -31.50 4.91 5.71
CA ILE A 428 -31.32 5.56 4.39
C ILE A 428 -32.46 5.13 3.46
N PRO A 429 -33.30 6.06 2.96
CA PRO A 429 -34.48 5.71 2.16
C PRO A 429 -34.18 4.82 0.95
N LYS A 430 -33.01 5.01 0.31
CA LYS A 430 -32.57 4.23 -0.85
C LYS A 430 -32.40 2.74 -0.58
N HIS A 431 -32.28 2.32 0.68
CA HIS A 431 -32.08 0.92 1.09
C HIS A 431 -33.31 0.33 1.80
N ARG A 432 -34.41 1.08 1.94
CA ARG A 432 -35.60 0.64 2.69
C ARG A 432 -36.19 -0.67 2.15
N SER A 433 -36.18 -0.85 0.83
CA SER A 433 -36.71 -2.06 0.18
C SER A 433 -35.95 -3.34 0.55
N GLU A 434 -34.69 -3.22 0.97
CA GLU A 434 -33.87 -4.38 1.37
C GLU A 434 -34.29 -4.92 2.74
N PHE A 435 -34.68 -4.03 3.67
CA PHE A 435 -35.07 -4.39 5.03
C PHE A 435 -36.26 -3.57 5.55
N PRO A 436 -37.48 -3.73 4.99
CA PRO A 436 -38.62 -2.87 5.31
C PRO A 436 -38.97 -2.81 6.80
N LEU A 437 -39.00 -3.98 7.46
CA LEU A 437 -39.30 -4.07 8.89
C LEU A 437 -38.25 -3.36 9.75
N CYS A 438 -36.96 -3.54 9.45
CA CYS A 438 -35.89 -2.89 10.20
C CYS A 438 -35.93 -1.36 10.03
N SER A 439 -36.23 -0.89 8.82
CA SER A 439 -36.44 0.54 8.53
C SER A 439 -37.62 1.12 9.31
N ASP A 440 -38.75 0.42 9.36
CA ASP A 440 -39.94 0.86 10.12
C ASP A 440 -39.67 0.93 11.63
N ILE A 441 -38.85 0.03 12.17
CA ILE A 441 -38.49 0.01 13.59
C ILE A 441 -37.52 1.14 13.91
N ILE A 442 -36.45 1.30 13.12
CA ILE A 442 -35.40 2.28 13.42
C ILE A 442 -35.92 3.72 13.31
N GLU A 443 -36.86 4.00 12.40
CA GLU A 443 -37.54 5.30 12.28
C GLU A 443 -38.33 5.68 13.53
N LYS A 444 -38.75 4.70 14.34
CA LYS A 444 -39.48 4.92 15.60
C LYS A 444 -38.56 5.06 16.81
N LEU A 445 -37.25 4.81 16.66
CA LEU A 445 -36.31 4.94 17.76
C LEU A 445 -35.99 6.42 18.02
N HIS A 446 -36.09 6.82 19.29
CA HIS A 446 -35.73 8.18 19.71
C HIS A 446 -34.22 8.44 19.62
N TYR A 447 -33.40 7.41 19.83
CA TYR A 447 -31.93 7.50 19.87
C TYR A 447 -31.28 6.38 19.06
N PRO A 448 -31.39 6.39 17.73
CA PRO A 448 -30.84 5.33 16.87
C PRO A 448 -29.31 5.21 17.00
N GLU A 449 -28.61 6.27 17.42
CA GLU A 449 -27.17 6.24 17.64
C GLU A 449 -26.72 5.28 18.74
N LEU A 450 -27.60 4.96 19.70
CA LEU A 450 -27.30 3.97 20.74
C LEU A 450 -27.19 2.56 20.16
N LEU A 451 -27.89 2.27 19.07
CA LEU A 451 -27.76 1.00 18.35
C LEU A 451 -26.39 0.90 17.66
N TYR A 452 -25.90 2.00 17.10
CA TYR A 452 -24.55 2.04 16.51
C TYR A 452 -23.46 1.91 17.57
N LEU A 453 -23.66 2.56 18.73
CA LEU A 453 -22.76 2.42 19.86
C LEU A 453 -22.74 0.98 20.37
N ALA A 454 -23.91 0.35 20.55
CA ALA A 454 -24.02 -1.03 20.97
C ALA A 454 -23.31 -1.97 19.99
N ALA A 455 -23.44 -1.72 18.69
CA ALA A 455 -22.78 -2.53 17.66
C ALA A 455 -21.25 -2.42 17.63
N LEU A 456 -20.62 -1.52 18.41
CA LEU A 456 -19.16 -1.42 18.56
C LEU A 456 -18.60 -2.33 19.67
N PHE A 457 -19.46 -3.04 20.40
CA PHE A 457 -19.14 -3.97 21.48
C PHE A 457 -19.79 -5.33 21.22
#